data_AF-A0A6L4ZID3-F1
#
_entry.id   AF-A0A6L4ZID3-F1
#
_cell.length_a   1.000
_cell.length_b   1.000
_cell.length_c   1.000
_cell.angle_alpha   90.00
_cell.angle_beta   90.00
_cell.angle_gamma   90.00
#
_symmetry.space_group_name_H-M   'P 1'
#
loop_
_entity.id
_entity.type
_entity.pdbx_description
1 polymer ?
#
loop_
_entity_poly.entity_id
_entity_poly.type
_entity_poly.pdbx_seq_one_letter_code
_entity_poly.pdbx_strand_id
1 'polypeptide(L)'
;VKALPGKPVFVSYPVTFDFLFVYWYLIKFTGESPFSHSGLDIKTYAMAMLKTDYRDSTKRNMPKSWFDKFPHTHQALDDAIEQGALFCNMLAENISRKR
;
A
#
# COMPACT_ATOMS: atom_id res chain seq x y z
N VAL A 1 10.71 -10.11 -9.43
CA VAL A 1 10.85 -8.73 -8.91
C VAL A 1 12.17 -8.08 -9.30
N LYS A 2 13.33 -8.70 -9.05
CA LYS A 2 14.65 -8.12 -9.38
C LYS A 2 14.88 -7.77 -10.86
N ALA A 3 14.15 -8.40 -11.77
CA ALA A 3 14.20 -8.10 -13.21
C ALA A 3 13.33 -6.90 -13.63
N LEU A 4 12.48 -6.37 -12.74
CA LEU A 4 11.66 -5.19 -13.02
C LEU A 4 12.52 -3.92 -12.92
N PRO A 5 12.24 -2.87 -13.72
CA PRO A 5 12.98 -1.62 -13.61
C PRO A 5 12.73 -0.92 -12.27
N GLY A 6 13.73 -0.17 -11.80
CA GLY A 6 13.63 0.65 -10.59
C GLY A 6 13.99 -0.09 -9.29
N LYS A 7 13.89 0.63 -8.16
CA LYS A 7 14.11 0.09 -6.82
C LYS A 7 12.74 -0.25 -6.18
N PRO A 8 12.47 -1.51 -5.80
CA PRO A 8 11.19 -1.89 -5.22
C PRO A 8 10.91 -1.14 -3.91
N VAL A 9 9.65 -0.73 -3.72
CA VAL A 9 9.14 -0.13 -2.50
C VAL A 9 7.93 -0.95 -2.06
N PHE A 10 7.90 -1.38 -0.79
CA PHE A 10 6.78 -2.13 -0.24
C PHE A 10 5.59 -1.21 0.00
N VAL A 11 4.36 -1.66 -0.27
CA VAL A 11 3.15 -0.84 -0.08
C VAL A 11 2.09 -1.70 0.59
N SER A 12 1.50 -1.23 1.69
CA SER A 12 0.34 -1.88 2.31
C SER A 12 -0.46 -0.97 3.24
N TYR A 13 -1.52 -1.52 3.82
CA TYR A 13 -2.43 -0.89 4.76
C TYR A 13 -2.68 -1.82 5.98
N PRO A 14 -2.06 -1.58 7.16
CA PRO A 14 -0.97 -0.64 7.44
C PRO A 14 0.43 -1.24 7.20
N VAL A 15 1.34 -0.44 6.65
CA VAL A 15 2.72 -0.89 6.34
C VAL A 15 3.46 -1.45 7.54
N THR A 16 3.19 -0.93 8.73
CA THR A 16 3.88 -1.33 9.96
C THR A 16 3.57 -2.77 10.37
N PHE A 17 2.43 -3.32 9.98
CA PHE A 17 2.06 -4.69 10.28
C PHE A 17 2.59 -5.65 9.22
N ASP A 18 2.23 -5.42 7.95
CA ASP A 18 2.60 -6.33 6.86
C ASP A 18 4.11 -6.33 6.61
N PHE A 19 4.75 -5.16 6.55
CA PHE A 19 6.17 -5.06 6.24
C PHE A 19 7.03 -5.68 7.33
N LEU A 20 6.64 -5.57 8.60
CA LEU A 20 7.35 -6.21 9.71
C LEU A 20 7.45 -7.73 9.50
N PHE A 21 6.32 -8.37 9.21
CA PHE A 21 6.27 -9.81 8.98
C PHE A 21 7.00 -10.21 7.70
N VAL A 22 6.72 -9.54 6.58
CA VAL A 22 7.33 -9.86 5.27
C VAL A 22 8.84 -9.65 5.30
N TYR A 23 9.31 -8.55 5.89
CA TYR A 23 10.74 -8.27 6.03
C TYR A 23 11.43 -9.35 6.87
N TRP A 24 10.88 -9.66 8.05
CA TRP A 24 11.41 -10.74 8.90
C TRP A 24 11.47 -12.07 8.15
N TYR A 25 10.39 -12.44 7.46
CA TYR A 25 10.30 -13.70 6.72
C TYR A 25 11.37 -13.79 5.64
N LEU A 26 11.50 -12.76 4.80
CA LEU A 26 12.47 -12.73 3.71
C LEU A 26 13.91 -12.76 4.24
N ILE A 27 14.23 -11.98 5.28
CA ILE A 27 15.56 -12.06 5.90
C ILE A 27 15.82 -13.45 6.48
N LYS A 28 14.83 -14.06 7.17
CA LYS A 28 14.99 -15.36 7.83
C LYS A 28 15.15 -16.53 6.85
N PHE A 29 14.42 -16.53 5.74
CA PHE A 29 14.32 -17.68 4.85
C PHE A 29 14.99 -17.49 3.48
N THR A 30 15.22 -16.26 3.04
CA THR A 30 15.89 -15.95 1.76
C THR A 30 17.20 -15.16 1.93
N GLY A 31 17.50 -14.67 3.14
CA GLY A 31 18.74 -13.95 3.46
C GLY A 31 18.77 -12.49 3.00
N GLU A 32 17.73 -12.01 2.33
CA GLU A 32 17.65 -10.66 1.76
C GLU A 32 16.19 -10.22 1.61
N SER A 33 15.96 -8.90 1.62
CA SER A 33 14.67 -8.29 1.26
C SER A 33 14.86 -7.44 0.00
N PRO A 34 14.04 -7.62 -1.06
CA PRO A 34 14.14 -6.82 -2.28
C PRO A 34 13.69 -5.36 -2.05
N PHE A 35 13.03 -5.09 -0.92
CA PHE A 35 12.53 -3.77 -0.55
C PHE A 35 13.51 -2.97 0.34
N SER A 36 14.62 -3.59 0.79
CA SER A 36 15.47 -3.03 1.84
C SER A 36 14.62 -2.53 3.02
N HIS A 37 14.68 -1.24 3.37
CA HIS A 37 13.85 -0.58 4.39
C HIS A 37 12.81 0.37 3.79
N SER A 38 12.47 0.23 2.51
CA SER A 38 11.57 1.14 1.80
C SER A 38 10.13 0.64 1.83
N GLY A 39 9.26 1.39 2.51
CA GLY A 39 7.83 1.12 2.60
C GLY A 39 6.97 2.39 2.52
N LEU A 40 5.80 2.28 1.90
CA LEU A 40 4.76 3.31 1.86
C LEU A 40 3.50 2.80 2.54
N ASP A 41 3.00 3.60 3.48
CA ASP A 41 1.76 3.33 4.20
C ASP A 41 0.57 3.99 3.50
N ILE A 42 -0.37 3.18 3.02
CA ILE A 42 -1.57 3.68 2.33
C ILE A 42 -2.40 4.56 3.27
N LYS A 43 -2.48 4.21 4.57
CA LYS A 43 -3.28 4.97 5.53
C LYS A 43 -2.73 6.38 5.77
N THR A 44 -1.44 6.48 6.01
CA THR A 44 -0.73 7.75 6.19
C THR A 44 -0.78 8.59 4.91
N TYR A 45 -0.68 7.94 3.74
CA TYR A 45 -0.84 8.61 2.46
C TYR A 45 -2.26 9.19 2.29
N ALA A 46 -3.30 8.43 2.66
CA ALA A 46 -4.68 8.91 2.66
C ALA A 46 -4.88 10.09 3.63
N MET A 47 -4.35 9.98 4.85
CA MET A 47 -4.38 11.05 5.85
C MET A 47 -3.80 12.35 5.29
N ALA A 48 -2.64 12.27 4.63
CA ALA A 48 -1.98 13.43 4.02
C ALA A 48 -2.78 14.01 2.86
N MET A 49 -3.36 13.17 2.00
CA MET A 49 -4.18 13.62 0.86
C MET A 49 -5.50 14.27 1.29
N LEU A 50 -6.15 13.71 2.32
CA LEU A 50 -7.45 14.16 2.83
C LEU A 50 -7.34 15.30 3.86
N LYS A 51 -6.14 15.55 4.39
CA LYS A 51 -5.88 16.53 5.46
C LYS A 51 -6.80 16.31 6.67
N THR A 52 -6.92 15.07 7.11
CA THR A 52 -7.76 14.65 8.24
C THR A 52 -6.94 13.94 9.31
N ASP A 53 -7.55 13.64 10.45
CA ASP A 53 -6.89 12.93 11.53
C ASP A 53 -6.58 11.47 11.14
N TYR A 54 -5.47 10.94 11.68
CA TYR A 54 -5.06 9.56 11.41
C TYR A 54 -6.13 8.53 11.75
N ARG A 55 -6.90 8.76 12.83
CA ARG A 55 -7.98 7.85 13.24
C ARG A 55 -9.18 7.90 12.32
N ASP A 56 -9.42 9.05 11.69
CA ASP A 56 -10.51 9.25 10.75
C ASP A 56 -10.16 8.84 9.31
N SER A 57 -8.87 8.64 9.03
CA SER A 57 -8.35 8.16 7.74
C SER A 57 -8.58 6.66 7.54
N THR A 58 -9.81 6.20 7.72
CA THR A 58 -10.21 4.79 7.52
C THR A 58 -10.73 4.57 6.09
N LYS A 59 -10.68 3.31 5.59
CA LYS A 59 -11.25 2.96 4.28
C LYS A 59 -12.68 3.48 4.08
N ARG A 60 -13.51 3.52 5.14
CA ARG A 60 -14.89 4.03 5.10
C ARG A 60 -14.98 5.51 4.73
N ASN A 61 -14.01 6.31 5.17
CA ASN A 61 -14.00 7.75 5.00
C ASN A 61 -13.19 8.19 3.76
N MET A 62 -12.59 7.24 3.04
CA MET A 62 -11.87 7.51 1.80
C MET A 62 -12.85 7.67 0.62
N PRO A 63 -12.52 8.49 -0.39
CA PRO A 63 -13.31 8.62 -1.61
C PRO A 63 -13.59 7.27 -2.27
N LYS A 64 -14.86 7.01 -2.59
CA LYS A 64 -15.28 5.77 -3.27
C LYS A 64 -14.57 5.56 -4.61
N SER A 65 -14.16 6.64 -5.27
CA SER A 65 -13.38 6.62 -6.52
C SER A 65 -12.00 5.99 -6.38
N TRP A 66 -11.49 5.81 -5.16
CA TRP A 66 -10.22 5.11 -4.95
C TRP A 66 -10.37 3.58 -4.93
N PHE A 67 -11.60 3.06 -4.79
CA PHE A 67 -11.87 1.64 -4.64
C PHE A 67 -12.46 1.05 -5.93
N ASP A 68 -11.77 0.05 -6.48
CA ASP A 68 -12.27 -0.78 -7.56
C ASP A 68 -13.12 -1.94 -7.03
N LYS A 69 -13.94 -2.53 -7.90
CA LYS A 69 -14.75 -3.70 -7.56
C LYS A 69 -13.88 -4.96 -7.60
N PHE A 70 -13.32 -5.33 -6.44
CA PHE A 70 -12.63 -6.61 -6.27
C PHE A 70 -13.46 -7.57 -5.39
N PRO A 71 -13.32 -8.89 -5.59
CA PRO A 71 -13.86 -9.89 -4.67
C PRO A 71 -13.21 -9.76 -3.29
N HIS A 72 -14.01 -9.58 -2.23
CA HIS A 72 -13.51 -9.67 -0.85
C HIS A 72 -13.63 -11.11 -0.35
N THR A 73 -12.62 -11.92 -0.62
CA THR A 73 -12.63 -13.37 -0.35
C THR A 73 -11.88 -13.76 0.94
N HIS A 74 -11.32 -12.79 1.67
CA HIS A 74 -10.38 -13.01 2.79
C HIS A 74 -9.13 -13.82 2.40
N GLN A 75 -8.77 -13.85 1.11
CA GLN A 75 -7.50 -14.41 0.64
C GLN A 75 -6.45 -13.30 0.57
N ALA A 76 -5.26 -13.56 1.12
CA ALA A 76 -4.19 -12.57 1.20
C ALA A 76 -3.76 -12.00 -0.18
N LEU A 77 -3.88 -12.80 -1.25
CA LEU A 77 -3.60 -12.35 -2.61
C LEU A 77 -4.61 -11.30 -3.07
N ASP A 78 -5.89 -11.54 -2.84
CA ASP A 78 -6.97 -10.63 -3.24
C ASP A 78 -6.88 -9.32 -2.45
N ASP A 79 -6.58 -9.39 -1.15
CA ASP A 79 -6.34 -8.21 -0.31
C ASP A 79 -5.13 -7.39 -0.82
N ALA A 80 -4.05 -8.06 -1.24
CA ALA A 80 -2.87 -7.39 -1.80
C ALA A 80 -3.17 -6.70 -3.15
N ILE A 81 -3.98 -7.34 -4.00
CA ILE A 81 -4.44 -6.75 -5.27
C ILE A 81 -5.33 -5.53 -5.00
N GLU A 82 -6.30 -5.65 -4.09
CA GLU A 82 -7.21 -4.55 -3.73
C GLU A 82 -6.42 -3.35 -3.16
N GLN A 83 -5.48 -3.60 -2.25
CA GLN A 83 -4.62 -2.55 -1.67
C GLN A 83 -3.71 -1.91 -2.73
N GLY A 84 -3.16 -2.71 -3.66
CA GLY A 84 -2.35 -2.22 -4.77
C GLY A 84 -3.14 -1.28 -5.69
N ALA A 85 -4.35 -1.69 -6.08
CA ALA A 85 -5.24 -0.87 -6.90
C ALA A 85 -5.65 0.43 -6.18
N LEU A 86 -6.02 0.33 -4.89
CA LEU A 86 -6.32 1.49 -4.03
C LEU A 86 -5.18 2.51 -4.06
N PHE A 87 -3.94 2.06 -3.84
CA PHE A 87 -2.78 2.95 -3.86
C PHE A 87 -2.54 3.58 -5.25
N CYS A 88 -2.67 2.80 -6.32
CA CYS A 88 -2.53 3.31 -7.69
C CYS A 88 -3.56 4.43 -7.99
N ASN A 89 -4.81 4.25 -7.58
CA ASN A 89 -5.87 5.25 -7.76
C ASN A 89 -5.57 6.53 -6.95
N MET A 90 -5.14 6.39 -5.70
CA MET A 90 -4.71 7.54 -4.87
C MET A 90 -3.51 8.27 -5.48
N LEU A 91 -2.51 7.54 -5.97
CA LEU A 91 -1.32 8.12 -6.59
C LEU A 91 -1.67 8.87 -7.88
N ALA A 92 -2.52 8.30 -8.73
CA ALA A 92 -3.00 8.93 -9.95
C ALA A 92 -3.77 10.23 -9.65
N GLU A 93 -4.64 10.22 -8.63
CA GLU A 93 -5.33 11.43 -8.18
C GLU A 93 -4.35 12.49 -7.67
N ASN A 94 -3.38 12.11 -6.84
CA ASN A 94 -2.41 13.05 -6.28
C ASN A 94 -1.51 13.69 -7.35
N ILE A 95 -1.08 12.90 -8.34
CA ILE A 95 -0.25 13.39 -9.44
C ILE A 95 -1.06 14.27 -10.39
N SER A 96 -2.31 13.92 -10.70
CA SER A 96 -3.15 14.72 -11.61
C SER A 96 -3.54 16.09 -11.03
N ARG A 97 -3.59 16.22 -9.70
CA ARG A 97 -3.81 17.50 -9.00
C ARG A 97 -2.62 18.46 -9.05
N LYS A 98 -1.43 18.00 -9.43
CA LYS A 98 -0.30 18.88 -9.74
C LYS A 98 -0.42 19.41 -11.17
N ARG A 99 -1.35 20.34 -11.39
CA ARG A 99 -1.36 21.32 -12.48
C ARG A 99 -1.94 22.63 -11.97
#